data_AF-W1I496-F1
#
_entry.id   AF-W1I496-F1
#
_cell.length_a   1.000
_cell.length_b   1.000
_cell.length_c   1.000
_cell.angle_alpha   90.00
_cell.angle_beta   90.00
_cell.angle_gamma   90.00
#
_symmetry.space_group_name_H-M   'P 1'
#
loop_
_entity.id
_entity.type
_entity.pdbx_description
1 polymer ?
#
loop_
_entity_poly.entity_id
_entity_poly.type
_entity_poly.pdbx_seq_one_letter_code
_entity_poly.pdbx_strand_id
1 'polypeptide(L)'
;MILQAYSIKDDKVGFYAPTYEQNDKLAIRVFQSIYKDKNSTISSYPADFSLFAVGSFDTDTGVLTSQTPKFLVSASSFDFIDQHKAGDDNVV
;
A
#
# COMPACT_ATOMS: atom_id res chain seq x y z
N MET A 1 14.82 10.36 13.18
CA MET A 1 13.87 10.72 12.10
C MET A 1 12.63 9.86 12.27
N ILE A 2 11.43 10.39 12.01
CA ILE A 2 10.21 9.58 12.13
C ILE A 2 9.88 8.91 10.78
N LEU A 3 9.90 7.59 10.76
CA LEU A 3 9.28 6.78 9.72
C LEU A 3 7.85 6.44 10.10
N GLN A 4 6.98 6.29 9.11
CA GLN A 4 5.63 5.82 9.29
C GLN A 4 5.59 4.30 9.06
N ALA A 5 4.87 3.58 9.90
CA ALA A 5 4.70 2.13 9.82
C ALA A 5 3.40 1.81 9.07
N TYR A 6 3.50 0.92 8.09
CA TYR A 6 2.39 0.52 7.24
C TYR A 6 2.25 -0.99 7.22
N SER A 7 1.03 -1.50 7.17
CA SER A 7 0.79 -2.94 7.04
C SER A 7 -0.26 -3.18 5.96
N ILE A 8 -0.01 -4.23 5.17
CA ILE A 8 -0.97 -4.76 4.22
C ILE A 8 -1.90 -5.68 5.01
N LYS A 9 -3.21 -5.42 4.91
CA LYS A 9 -4.25 -6.30 5.43
C LYS A 9 -4.79 -7.15 4.29
N ASP A 10 -4.76 -8.46 4.49
CA ASP A 10 -5.51 -9.46 3.76
C ASP A 10 -6.84 -9.68 4.50
N ASP A 11 -7.98 -9.51 3.85
CA ASP A 11 -9.28 -9.70 4.50
C ASP A 11 -9.54 -11.15 4.94
N LYS A 12 -8.80 -12.13 4.41
CA LYS A 12 -8.92 -13.55 4.73
C LYS A 12 -7.95 -14.00 5.82
N VAL A 13 -6.79 -13.35 5.95
CA VAL A 13 -5.71 -13.79 6.85
C VAL A 13 -5.39 -12.77 7.95
N GLY A 14 -5.64 -11.48 7.70
CA GLY A 14 -5.35 -10.39 8.62
C GLY A 14 -4.15 -9.54 8.18
N PHE A 15 -3.50 -8.90 9.15
CA PHE A 15 -2.38 -7.97 8.88
C PHE A 15 -1.05 -8.71 8.70
N TYR A 16 -0.32 -8.34 7.66
CA TYR A 16 1.08 -8.75 7.46
C TYR A 16 2.05 -7.90 8.29
N ALA A 17 3.31 -8.34 8.34
CA ALA A 17 4.36 -7.60 9.02
C ALA A 17 4.45 -6.16 8.50
N PRO A 18 4.55 -5.16 9.38
CA PRO A 18 4.66 -3.78 8.94
C PRO A 18 5.96 -3.50 8.17
N THR A 19 5.86 -2.65 7.15
CA THR A 19 6.99 -1.99 6.50
C THR A 19 7.05 -0.52 6.94
N TYR A 20 8.18 0.14 6.70
CA TYR A 20 8.40 1.53 7.13
C TYR A 20 8.72 2.40 5.93
N GLU A 21 8.02 3.52 5.82
CA GLU A 21 8.21 4.48 4.74
C GLU A 21 8.20 5.92 5.26
N GLN A 22 8.72 6.85 4.46
CA GLN A 22 8.82 8.25 4.85
C GLN A 22 7.46 8.96 4.98
N ASN A 23 6.45 8.53 4.20
CA ASN A 23 5.10 9.10 4.18
C ASN A 23 4.12 8.24 3.37
N ASP A 24 2.82 8.58 3.48
CA ASP A 24 1.72 7.81 2.87
C ASP A 24 1.87 7.67 1.35
N LYS A 25 2.37 8.69 0.65
CA LYS A 25 2.52 8.65 -0.82
C LYS A 25 3.55 7.60 -1.25
N LEU A 26 4.65 7.50 -0.51
CA LEU A 26 5.69 6.51 -0.79
C LEU A 26 5.17 5.09 -0.50
N ALA A 27 4.48 4.90 0.62
CA ALA A 27 3.86 3.62 0.98
C ALA A 27 2.84 3.15 -0.06
N ILE A 28 1.96 4.05 -0.53
CA ILE A 28 1.00 3.76 -1.60
C ILE A 28 1.71 3.37 -2.90
N ARG A 29 2.82 4.06 -3.25
CA ARG A 29 3.60 3.73 -4.45
C ARG A 29 4.26 2.36 -4.35
N VAL A 30 4.84 2.02 -3.19
CA VAL A 30 5.43 0.70 -2.95
C VAL A 30 4.37 -0.39 -3.05
N PHE A 31 3.21 -0.17 -2.43
CA PHE A 31 2.07 -1.08 -2.52
C PHE A 31 1.56 -1.25 -3.96
N GLN A 32 1.49 -0.17 -4.73
CA GLN A 32 1.14 -0.22 -6.15
C GLN A 32 2.17 -1.01 -6.98
N SER A 33 3.46 -0.89 -6.67
CA SER A 33 4.50 -1.71 -7.32
C SER A 33 4.31 -3.20 -7.03
N ILE A 34 3.95 -3.56 -5.80
CA ILE A 34 3.65 -4.96 -5.42
C ILE A 34 2.40 -5.46 -6.17
N TYR A 35 1.37 -4.64 -6.29
CA TYR A 35 0.18 -4.97 -7.08
C TYR A 35 0.50 -5.16 -8.57
N LYS A 36 1.49 -4.44 -9.12
CA LYS A 36 1.91 -4.57 -10.52
C LYS A 36 2.78 -5.80 -10.79
N ASP A 37 3.35 -6.43 -9.77
CA ASP A 37 4.08 -7.68 -9.92
C ASP A 37 3.10 -8.83 -10.15
N LYS A 38 3.14 -9.42 -11.35
CA LYS A 38 2.25 -10.52 -11.76
C LYS A 38 2.41 -11.79 -10.91
N ASN A 39 3.51 -11.92 -10.18
CA ASN A 39 3.74 -13.05 -9.29
C ASN A 39 3.19 -12.81 -7.87
N SER A 40 2.64 -11.62 -7.60
CA SER A 40 2.09 -11.26 -6.30
C SER A 40 0.68 -11.79 -6.11
N THR A 41 0.36 -12.31 -4.92
CA THR A 41 -1.02 -12.65 -4.55
C THR A 41 -1.93 -11.42 -4.60
N ILE A 42 -1.38 -10.22 -4.39
CA ILE A 42 -2.10 -8.95 -4.42
C ILE A 42 -2.59 -8.63 -5.84
N SER A 43 -1.79 -8.93 -6.87
CA SER A 43 -2.22 -8.76 -8.26
C SER A 43 -3.31 -9.75 -8.65
N SER A 44 -3.31 -10.94 -8.04
CA SER A 44 -4.27 -12.00 -8.32
C SER A 44 -5.62 -11.78 -7.64
N TYR A 45 -5.63 -11.14 -6.47
CA TYR A 45 -6.83 -10.91 -5.67
C TYR A 45 -6.91 -9.48 -5.11
N PRO A 46 -6.89 -8.43 -5.95
CA PRO A 46 -6.74 -7.04 -5.50
C PRO A 46 -7.90 -6.53 -4.62
N ALA A 47 -9.07 -7.16 -4.67
CA ALA A 47 -10.20 -6.82 -3.81
C ALA A 47 -10.00 -7.23 -2.34
N ASP A 48 -9.11 -8.19 -2.06
CA ASP A 48 -8.89 -8.73 -0.72
C ASP A 48 -7.78 -8.00 0.05
N PHE A 49 -7.06 -7.08 -0.60
CA PHE A 49 -5.87 -6.43 -0.02
C PHE A 49 -6.03 -4.92 0.10
N SER A 50 -5.69 -4.42 1.28
CA SER A 50 -5.72 -3.00 1.60
C SER A 50 -4.49 -2.57 2.40
N LEU A 51 -4.02 -1.34 2.18
CA LEU A 51 -2.90 -0.75 2.91
C LEU A 51 -3.40 0.11 4.06
N PHE A 52 -2.79 -0.05 5.24
CA PHE A 52 -3.10 0.71 6.44
C PHE A 52 -1.84 1.35 7.02
N ALA A 53 -1.96 2.56 7.57
CA ALA A 53 -0.96 3.13 8.48
C ALA A 53 -1.23 2.66 9.91
N VAL A 54 -0.24 2.03 10.54
CA VAL A 54 -0.39 1.34 11.84
C VAL A 54 0.49 1.91 12.95
N GLY A 55 1.35 2.87 12.64
CA GLY A 55 2.13 3.57 13.65
C GLY A 55 3.28 4.38 13.06
N SER A 56 4.30 4.60 13.89
CA SER A 56 5.54 5.25 13.50
C SER A 56 6.74 4.61 14.22
N PHE A 57 7.91 4.81 13.64
CA PHE A 57 9.19 4.39 14.21
C PHE A 57 10.15 5.57 14.22
N ASP A 58 10.65 5.90 15.41
CA ASP A 58 11.69 6.90 15.56
C ASP A 58 13.06 6.25 15.42
N THR A 59 13.75 6.55 14.32
CA THR A 59 15.07 6.00 14.01
C THR A 59 16.18 6.48 14.95
N ASP A 60 15.95 7.57 15.69
CA ASP A 60 16.98 8.14 16.57
C ASP A 60 16.91 7.53 17.97
N THR A 61 15.70 7.20 18.43
CA THR A 61 15.45 6.65 19.77
C THR A 61 15.12 5.16 19.77
N GLY A 62 14.78 4.59 18.61
CA GLY A 62 14.32 3.20 18.49
C GLY A 62 12.89 2.96 18.98
N VAL A 63 12.13 4.02 19.27
CA VAL A 63 10.77 3.91 19.79
C VAL A 63 9.79 3.58 18.67
N LEU A 64 9.03 2.50 18.86
CA LEU A 64 7.86 2.16 18.06
C LEU A 64 6.61 2.73 18.74
N THR A 65 5.84 3.54 18.02
CA THR A 65 4.56 4.07 18.48
C THR A 65 3.44 3.48 17.64
N SER A 66 2.55 2.69 18.24
CA SER A 66 1.37 2.16 17.56
C SER A 66 0.26 3.22 17.44
N GLN A 67 -0.56 3.12 16.40
CA GLN A 67 -1.82 3.86 16.29
C GLN A 67 -2.96 2.94 15.85
N THR A 68 -4.21 3.39 16.01
CA THR A 68 -5.36 2.71 15.39
C THR A 68 -5.15 2.62 13.88
N PRO A 69 -5.27 1.42 13.26
CA PRO A 69 -5.06 1.27 11.83
C PRO A 69 -5.90 2.24 11.01
N LYS A 70 -5.22 3.09 10.25
CA LYS A 70 -5.85 4.07 9.36
C LYS A 70 -5.80 3.53 7.93
N PHE A 71 -6.97 3.30 7.33
CA PHE A 71 -7.07 2.90 5.92
C PHE A 71 -6.46 3.96 5.01
N LEU A 72 -5.67 3.52 4.03
CA LEU A 72 -5.08 4.40 3.01
C LEU A 72 -5.65 4.10 1.62
N VAL A 73 -5.56 2.85 1.16
CA VAL A 73 -5.93 2.47 -0.20
C VAL A 73 -6.24 0.97 -0.29
N SER A 74 -7.21 0.61 -1.13
CA SER A 74 -7.49 -0.76 -1.55
C SER A 74 -6.75 -1.08 -2.85
N ALA A 75 -6.20 -2.28 -3.00
CA ALA A 75 -5.50 -2.66 -4.24
C ALA A 75 -6.44 -2.62 -5.46
N SER A 76 -7.73 -2.95 -5.29
CA SER A 76 -8.74 -2.85 -6.37
C SER A 76 -8.94 -1.44 -6.92
N SER A 77 -8.52 -0.39 -6.21
CA SER A 77 -8.60 0.98 -6.73
C SER A 77 -7.59 1.26 -7.85
N PHE A 78 -6.55 0.43 -7.98
CA PHE A 78 -5.52 0.61 -9.01
C PHE A 78 -5.96 0.13 -10.40
N ASP A 79 -6.88 -0.84 -10.47
CA ASP A 79 -7.44 -1.36 -11.73
C ASP A 79 -8.07 -0.23 -12.57
N PHE A 80 -8.74 0.72 -11.91
CA PHE A 80 -9.45 1.82 -12.58
C PHE A 80 -8.51 2.88 -13.19
N ILE A 81 -7.28 2.98 -12.68
CA ILE A 81 -6.31 4.00 -13.10
C ILE A 81 -5.60 3.59 -14.40
N ASP A 82 -5.27 2.30 -14.55
CA ASP A 82 -4.54 1.84 -15.73
C ASP A 82 -5.45 1.76 -16.99
N GLN A 83 -6.77 1.58 -16.83
CA GLN A 83 -7.70 1.58 -17.98
C GLN A 83 -7.92 2.97 -18.60
N HIS A 84 -7.71 4.06 -17.86
CA HIS A 84 -7.88 5.42 -18.39
C HIS A 84 -6.66 5.95 -19.16
N LYS A 85 -5.48 5.32 -19.03
CA LYS A 85 -4.27 5.74 -19.78
C LYS A 85 -4.14 5.12 -21.16
N ALA A 86 -4.91 4.08 -21.47
CA ALA A 86 -4.82 3.38 -22.75
C ALA A 86 -5.67 4.01 -23.87
N GLY A 87 -6.46 5.06 -23.57
CA GLY A 87 -7.44 5.63 -24.49
C GLY A 87 -7.05 6.93 -25.22
N ASP A 88 -5.95 7.59 -24.85
CA ASP A 88 -5.65 8.96 -25.31
C ASP A 88 -4.49 9.05 -26.33
N ASP A 89 -3.84 7.93 -26.66
CA ASP A 89 -2.69 7.89 -27.59
C ASP A 89 -3.08 7.63 -29.06
N ASN A 90 -4.37 7.77 -29.41
CA ASN A 90 -4.87 7.45 -30.76
C ASN A 90 -5.80 8.52 -31.35
N VAL A 91 -5.45 9.79 -31.20
CA VAL A 91 -6.02 10.87 -32.02
C VAL A 91 -4.91 11.45 -32.89
N VAL A 92 -4.87 10.95 -34.13
CA VAL A 92 -4.15 11.55 -35.28
C VAL A 92 -4.90 12.78 -35.75
#